data_AF-A0A839PF91-F1
#
_entry.id   AF-A0A839PF91-F1
#
_cell.length_a   1.000
_cell.length_b   1.000
_cell.length_c   1.000
_cell.angle_alpha   90.00
_cell.angle_beta   90.00
_cell.angle_gamma   90.00
#
_symmetry.space_group_name_H-M   'P 1'
#
loop_
_entity.id
_entity.type
_entity.pdbx_description
1 polymer ?
#
loop_
_entity_poly.entity_id
_entity_poly.type
_entity_poly.pdbx_seq_one_letter_code
_entity_poly.pdbx_strand_id
1 'polypeptide(L)' 'MAEAHSSLNAAEPTAYRTLSLSKSGLILRSAPLMARDDAEALSLAMAMVRGAGIELWDGLRFMAHFGPEPLPATDT' A
#
# COMPACT_ATOMS: atom_id res chain seq x y z
N MET A 1 38.29 9.88 -4.95
CA MET A 1 37.08 10.66 -4.60
C MET A 1 36.08 9.64 -4.11
N ALA A 2 35.91 9.56 -2.79
CA ALA A 2 35.06 8.55 -2.17
C ALA A 2 33.60 8.95 -2.41
N GLU A 3 32.86 8.10 -3.12
CA GLU A 3 31.41 8.17 -3.20
C GLU A 3 30.87 7.99 -1.77
N ALA A 4 30.38 9.08 -1.21
CA ALA A 4 29.62 9.03 0.03
C ALA A 4 28.37 8.20 -0.26
N HIS A 5 28.40 6.93 0.14
CA HIS A 5 27.21 6.14 0.34
C HIS A 5 26.41 6.83 1.45
N SER A 6 25.61 7.81 1.03
CA SER A 6 24.68 8.56 1.85
C SER A 6 23.84 7.57 2.65
N SER A 7 24.21 7.39 3.91
CA SER A 7 23.37 6.75 4.92
C SER A 7 22.25 7.72 5.35
N LEU A 8 21.60 8.34 4.37
CA LEU A 8 20.31 9.00 4.53
C LEU A 8 19.28 7.95 4.12
N ASN A 9 18.52 7.33 5.01
CA ASN A 9 17.47 8.04 5.71
C ASN A 9 16.96 7.21 6.90
N ALA A 10 17.42 7.52 8.11
CA ALA A 10 16.66 7.16 9.29
C ALA A 10 15.51 8.18 9.41
N ALA A 11 14.31 7.75 9.01
CA ALA A 11 13.02 8.45 9.15
C ALA A 11 12.75 9.64 8.20
N GLU A 12 12.64 9.38 6.89
CA GLU A 12 11.61 10.13 6.15
C GLU A 12 10.26 9.75 6.77
N PRO A 13 9.35 10.71 7.00
CA PRO A 13 8.01 10.37 7.47
C PRO A 13 7.39 9.40 6.47
N THR A 14 7.09 8.18 6.92
CA THR A 14 6.66 7.14 6.00
C THR A 14 5.43 7.59 5.24
N ALA A 15 5.51 7.57 3.92
CA ALA A 15 4.51 8.17 3.04
C ALA A 15 3.41 7.17 2.72
N TYR A 16 2.89 6.50 3.76
CA TYR A 16 1.89 5.47 3.55
C TYR A 16 0.62 6.07 2.94
N ARG A 17 0.08 5.38 1.95
CA ARG A 17 -1.21 5.69 1.39
C ARG A 17 -1.97 4.41 1.08
N THR A 18 -3.28 4.51 1.14
CA THR A 18 -4.19 3.46 0.71
C THR A 18 -4.90 3.87 -0.56
N LEU A 19 -5.05 2.93 -1.48
CA LEU A 19 -5.94 3.05 -2.63
C LEU A 19 -7.13 2.12 -2.42
N SER A 20 -8.33 2.67 -2.40
CA SER A 20 -9.56 1.86 -2.44
C SER A 20 -9.93 1.57 -3.88
N LEU A 21 -10.18 0.31 -4.20
CA LEU A 21 -10.44 -0.17 -5.55
C LEU A 21 -11.89 -0.63 -5.72
N SER A 22 -12.42 -0.42 -6.92
CA SER A 22 -13.65 -1.07 -7.36
C SER A 22 -13.39 -2.55 -7.64
N LYS A 23 -14.47 -3.33 -7.81
CA LYS A 23 -14.37 -4.74 -8.22
C LYS A 23 -13.67 -4.95 -9.57
N SER A 24 -13.61 -3.92 -10.41
CA SER A 24 -12.92 -3.95 -11.70
C SER A 24 -11.47 -3.44 -11.62
N GLY A 25 -10.95 -3.20 -10.41
CA GLY A 25 -9.58 -2.70 -10.20
C GLY A 25 -9.41 -1.19 -10.42
N LEU A 26 -10.49 -0.44 -10.63
CA LEU A 26 -10.41 1.02 -10.78
C LEU A 26 -10.17 1.67 -9.41
N ILE A 27 -9.30 2.69 -9.37
CA ILE A 27 -9.07 3.47 -8.15
C ILE A 27 -10.30 4.34 -7.87
N LEU A 28 -10.97 4.07 -6.75
CA LEU A 28 -12.10 4.85 -6.25
C LEU A 28 -11.64 5.99 -5.34
N ARG A 29 -10.59 5.74 -4.53
CA ARG A 29 -10.08 6.72 -3.57
C ARG A 29 -8.59 6.51 -3.32
N SER A 30 -7.87 7.61 -3.14
CA SER A 30 -6.50 7.64 -2.60
C SER A 30 -6.52 8.44 -1.31
N ALA A 31 -5.95 7.90 -0.23
CA ALA A 31 -5.88 8.58 1.06
C ALA A 31 -4.56 8.30 1.78
N PRO A 32 -3.94 9.31 2.42
CA PRO A 32 -2.78 9.08 3.27
C PRO A 32 -3.18 8.18 4.46
N LEU A 33 -2.26 7.32 4.89
CA LEU A 33 -2.42 6.45 6.04
C LEU A 33 -1.37 6.85 7.09
N MET A 34 -1.84 7.22 8.29
CA MET A 34 -0.94 7.53 9.39
C MET A 34 -0.61 6.23 10.11
N ALA A 35 0.64 5.79 10.02
CA ALA A 35 1.17 4.63 10.72
C ALA A 35 2.62 4.89 11.13
N ARG A 36 3.02 4.33 12.27
CA ARG A 36 4.38 4.48 12.83
C ARG A 36 5.39 3.60 12.11
N ASP A 37 4.95 2.45 11.61
CA ASP A 37 5.78 1.45 10.94
C ASP A 37 4.97 0.58 9.97
N ASP A 38 5.68 -0.29 9.26
CA ASP A 38 5.10 -1.16 8.23
C ASP A 38 4.07 -2.13 8.82
N ALA A 39 4.29 -2.63 10.04
CA ALA A 39 3.40 -3.59 10.69
C ALA A 39 2.06 -2.95 11.09
N GLU A 40 2.11 -1.72 11.62
CA GLU A 40 0.93 -0.92 11.90
C GLU A 40 0.20 -0.53 10.61
N ALA A 41 0.94 -0.13 9.55
CA ALA A 41 0.36 0.21 8.26
C ALA A 41 -0.41 -0.97 7.64
N LEU A 42 0.19 -2.17 7.68
CA LEU A 42 -0.45 -3.41 7.22
C LEU A 42 -1.73 -3.71 8.01
N SER A 43 -1.66 -3.61 9.35
CA SER A 43 -2.80 -3.88 10.22
C SER A 43 -3.97 -2.91 9.96
N LEU A 44 -3.66 -1.62 9.81
CA LEU A 44 -4.66 -0.59 9.53
C LEU A 44 -5.26 -0.77 8.13
N ALA A 45 -4.44 -1.02 7.11
CA ALA A 45 -4.91 -1.24 5.74
C ALA A 45 -5.82 -2.48 5.63
N MET A 46 -5.48 -3.56 6.33
CA MET A 46 -6.30 -4.77 6.40
C MET A 46 -7.66 -4.48 7.05
N ALA A 47 -7.71 -3.67 8.11
CA ALA A 47 -8.95 -3.28 8.77
C ALA A 47 -9.87 -2.41 7.90
N MET A 48 -9.35 -1.79 6.83
CA MET A 48 -10.13 -0.98 5.88
C MET A 48 -10.89 -1.82 4.85
N VAL A 49 -10.63 -3.13 4.75
CA VAL A 49 -11.32 -4.02 3.82
C VAL A 49 -12.80 -4.14 4.22
N ARG A 50 -13.67 -3.41 3.51
CA ARG A 50 -15.13 -3.45 3.68
C ARG A 50 -15.82 -3.74 2.35
N GLY A 51 -15.51 -4.90 1.77
CA GLY A 51 -16.09 -5.34 0.49
C GLY A 51 -15.49 -4.66 -0.76
N ALA A 52 -14.39 -3.92 -0.59
CA ALA A 52 -13.60 -3.32 -1.64
C ALA A 52 -12.13 -3.78 -1.51
N GLY A 53 -11.41 -3.79 -2.63
CA GLY A 53 -9.96 -4.00 -2.61
C GLY A 53 -9.25 -2.77 -2.03
N ILE A 54 -8.22 -2.99 -1.24
CA ILE A 54 -7.37 -1.97 -0.64
C ILE A 54 -5.94 -2.29 -1.02
N GLU A 55 -5.24 -1.35 -1.64
CA GLU A 55 -3.78 -1.43 -1.80
C GLU A 55 -3.08 -0.51 -0.82
N LEU A 56 -2.03 -1.03 -0.19
CA LEU A 56 -1.12 -0.26 0.65
C LEU A 56 0.17 0.04 -0.11
N TRP A 57 0.57 1.29 -0.06
CA TRP A 57 1.78 1.82 -0.68
C TRP A 57 2.56 2.64 0.33
N ASP A 58 3.88 2.64 0.21
CA ASP A 58 4.81 3.54 0.90
C ASP A 58 5.55 4.37 -0.14
N GLY A 59 5.09 5.60 -0.37
CA GLY A 59 5.52 6.41 -1.51
C GLY A 59 5.24 5.70 -2.85
N LEU A 60 6.31 5.25 -3.52
CA LEU A 60 6.24 4.49 -4.78
C LEU A 60 6.35 2.97 -4.59
N ARG A 61 6.65 2.50 -3.37
CA ARG A 61 6.79 1.08 -3.05
C ARG A 61 5.41 0.47 -2.83
N PHE A 62 5.01 -0.46 -3.69
CA PHE A 62 3.84 -1.31 -3.44
C PHE A 62 4.15 -2.26 -2.28
N MET A 63 3.26 -2.29 -1.28
CA MET A 63 3.46 -3.13 -0.10
C MET A 63 2.54 -4.35 -0.09
N ALA A 64 1.24 -4.13 -0.28
CA ALA A 64 0.26 -5.20 -0.19
C ALA A 64 -1.06 -4.83 -0.89
N HIS A 65 -1.79 -5.87 -1.30
CA HIS A 65 -3.18 -5.79 -1.73
C HIS A 65 -4.04 -6.64 -0.79
N PHE A 66 -5.16 -6.10 -0.34
CA PHE A 66 -6.14 -6.75 0.53
C PHE A 66 -7.53 -6.67 -0.09
N GLY A 67 -8.24 -7.78 -0.19
CA GLY A 67 -9.56 -7.77 -0.83
C GLY A 67 -9.95 -9.16 -1.30
N PRO A 68 -11.11 -9.29 -1.96
CA PRO A 68 -11.41 -10.53 -2.66
C PRO A 68 -10.31 -10.78 -3.68
N GLU A 69 -9.70 -11.97 -3.62
CA GLU A 69 -8.70 -12.41 -4.59
C GLU A 69 -9.26 -12.15 -6.00
N PRO A 70 -8.49 -11.54 -6.93
CA PRO A 70 -8.94 -11.46 -8.31
C PRO A 70 -9.27 -12.89 -8.73
N LEU A 71 -10.52 -13.12 -9.19
CA LEU A 71 -10.93 -14.42 -9.71
C LEU A 71 -9.81 -14.87 -10.65
N PRO A 72 -9.19 -16.06 -10.43
CA PRO A 72 -8.13 -16.53 -11.30
C PRO A 72 -8.68 -16.43 -12.72
N ALA A 73 -7.96 -15.69 -13.58
CA ALA A 73 -8.31 -15.58 -14.98
C ALA A 73 -8.43 -17.01 -15.49
N THR A 74 -9.67 -17.46 -15.67
CA THR A 74 -9.93 -18.78 -16.21
C THR A 74 -9.61 -18.62 -17.68
N ASP A 75 -8.36 -18.90 -18.03
CA ASP A 75 -7.91 -19.01 -19.40
C ASP A 75 -8.81 -20.06 -20.06
N THR A 76 -9.72 -19.60 -20.92
CA THR A 76 -10.65 -20.39 -21.73
C THR A 76 -10.42 -20.03 -23.18
#